data_AF-D5V3K7-F1
#
_entry.id   AF-D5V3K7-F1
#
_cell.length_a   1.000
_cell.length_b   1.000
_cell.length_c   1.000
_cell.angle_alpha   90.00
_cell.angle_beta   90.00
_cell.angle_gamma   90.00
#
_symmetry.space_group_name_H-M   'P 1'
#
loop_
_entity.id
_entity.type
_entity.pdbx_description
1 polymer ?
#
loop_
_entity_poly.entity_id
_entity_poly.type
_entity_poly.pdbx_seq_one_letter_code
_entity_poly.pdbx_strand_id
1 'polypeptide(L)'
;MFVCGYHFPADMGNDVSFDKVIEKVQDGVDATGKSVTVSSETREGVKLEEISIPEGSFLHTALVDYYTNTECKEKDGYKMVYYTNKYQISEISKSVDGDATKAICKKLDDMNLYRVKVA
;
A
#
# COMPACT_ATOMS: atom_id res chain seq x y z
N MET A 1 -16.00 -2.09 8.97
CA MET A 1 -15.21 -2.67 7.84
C MET A 1 -13.75 -2.27 7.97
N PHE A 2 -12.79 -3.08 7.51
CA PHE A 2 -11.37 -2.68 7.47
C PHE A 2 -10.91 -2.40 6.04
N VAL A 3 -10.40 -1.20 5.77
CA VAL A 3 -9.85 -0.81 4.46
C VAL A 3 -8.50 -0.13 4.67
N CYS A 4 -7.47 -0.61 3.99
CA CYS A 4 -6.08 -0.15 4.16
C CYS A 4 -5.60 -0.17 5.63
N GLY A 5 -6.12 -1.10 6.45
CA GLY A 5 -5.79 -1.21 7.88
C GLY A 5 -6.65 -0.33 8.80
N TYR A 6 -7.42 0.61 8.26
CA TYR A 6 -8.31 1.46 9.04
C TYR A 6 -9.65 0.79 9.34
N HIS A 7 -10.11 0.91 10.58
CA HIS A 7 -11.46 0.56 10.96
C HIS A 7 -12.46 1.66 10.56
N PHE A 8 -13.52 1.26 9.86
CA PHE A 8 -14.68 2.08 9.51
C PHE A 8 -15.93 1.60 10.26
N PRO A 9 -16.76 2.54 10.76
CA PRO A 9 -18.01 2.25 11.47
C PRO A 9 -18.94 1.28 10.73
N ALA A 10 -19.74 0.53 11.48
CA ALA A 10 -20.62 -0.51 10.95
C ALA A 10 -21.85 0.04 10.20
N ASP A 11 -22.30 1.24 10.55
CA ASP A 11 -23.39 1.96 9.89
C ASP A 11 -23.05 2.37 8.45
N MET A 12 -21.77 2.48 8.11
CA MET A 12 -21.31 2.66 6.72
C MET A 12 -21.38 1.37 5.88
N GLY A 13 -21.60 0.22 6.52
CA GLY A 13 -21.76 -1.07 5.83
C GLY A 13 -20.61 -1.39 4.86
N ASN A 14 -20.97 -1.75 3.63
CA ASN A 14 -20.04 -1.99 2.52
C ASN A 14 -19.81 -0.75 1.64
N ASP A 15 -20.43 0.39 1.97
CA ASP A 15 -20.49 1.58 1.14
C ASP A 15 -19.42 2.63 1.54
N VAL A 16 -18.26 2.16 1.99
CA VAL A 16 -17.13 3.05 2.29
C VAL A 16 -16.55 3.57 0.98
N SER A 17 -16.75 4.86 0.70
CA SER A 17 -16.19 5.50 -0.49
C SER A 17 -14.66 5.61 -0.42
N PHE A 18 -14.01 5.58 -1.59
CA PHE A 18 -12.56 5.76 -1.68
C PHE A 18 -12.11 7.10 -1.11
N ASP A 19 -12.87 8.17 -1.30
CA ASP A 19 -12.56 9.50 -0.77
C ASP A 19 -12.35 9.49 0.75
N LYS A 20 -13.18 8.76 1.51
CA LYS A 20 -13.04 8.64 2.97
C LYS A 20 -11.78 7.85 3.38
N VAL A 21 -11.38 6.88 2.57
CA VAL A 21 -10.16 6.11 2.82
C VAL A 21 -8.93 6.97 2.53
N ILE A 22 -8.99 7.75 1.45
CA ILE A 22 -7.92 8.66 1.03
C ILE A 22 -7.70 9.73 2.10
N GLU A 23 -8.77 10.36 2.58
CA GLU A 23 -8.73 11.33 3.68
C GLU A 23 -8.04 10.73 4.92
N LYS A 24 -8.47 9.55 5.38
CA LYS A 24 -7.84 8.89 6.54
C LYS A 24 -6.35 8.60 6.35
N VAL A 25 -5.95 8.13 5.17
CA VAL A 25 -4.54 7.80 4.87
C VAL A 25 -3.69 9.07 4.83
N GLN A 26 -4.21 10.14 4.21
CA GLN A 26 -3.48 11.42 4.09
C GLN A 26 -3.38 12.15 5.43
N ASP A 27 -4.41 12.07 6.28
CA ASP A 27 -4.38 12.64 7.62
C ASP A 27 -3.52 11.83 8.60
N GLY A 28 -3.36 10.53 8.32
CA GLY A 28 -2.66 9.59 9.19
C GLY A 28 -1.13 9.66 9.13
N VAL A 29 -0.56 10.20 8.05
CA VAL A 29 0.90 10.23 7.86
C VAL A 29 1.39 11.36 6.97
N ASP A 30 2.52 11.97 7.32
CA ASP A 30 3.30 12.78 6.39
C ASP A 30 4.28 11.88 5.61
N ALA A 31 4.07 11.79 4.31
CA ALA A 31 4.89 11.00 3.39
C ALA A 31 5.98 11.83 2.68
N THR A 32 5.99 13.15 2.85
CA THR A 32 6.87 14.06 2.10
C THR A 32 8.34 13.74 2.31
N GLY A 33 9.11 13.67 1.23
CA GLY A 33 10.55 13.42 1.26
C GLY A 33 10.95 11.97 1.59
N LYS A 34 9.99 11.05 1.77
CA LYS A 34 10.26 9.63 1.99
C LYS A 34 10.38 8.88 0.68
N SER A 35 11.37 8.02 0.59
CA SER A 35 11.50 7.06 -0.51
C SER A 35 10.77 5.76 -0.19
N VAL A 36 10.06 5.20 -1.18
CA VAL A 36 9.32 3.94 -1.03
C VAL A 36 9.76 2.96 -2.10
N THR A 37 10.18 1.78 -1.67
CA THR A 37 10.53 0.66 -2.56
C THR A 37 9.75 -0.58 -2.14
N VAL A 38 9.16 -1.26 -3.10
CA VAL A 38 8.48 -2.54 -2.89
C VAL A 38 9.24 -3.64 -3.63
N SER A 39 9.58 -4.72 -2.94
CA SER A 39 10.21 -5.90 -3.52
C SER A 39 9.22 -7.06 -3.56
N SER A 40 9.12 -7.76 -4.69
CA SER A 40 8.32 -8.97 -4.82
C SER A 40 9.16 -10.24 -4.66
N GLU A 41 8.56 -11.27 -4.07
CA GLU A 41 9.17 -12.59 -3.93
C GLU A 41 8.13 -13.70 -4.17
N THR A 42 8.60 -14.83 -4.69
CA THR A 42 7.76 -16.04 -4.80
C THR A 42 7.49 -16.62 -3.41
N ARG A 43 6.58 -17.60 -3.32
CA ARG A 43 6.31 -18.32 -2.05
C ARG A 43 7.52 -19.08 -1.54
N GLU A 44 8.43 -19.46 -2.43
CA GLU A 44 9.69 -20.15 -2.14
C GLU A 44 10.81 -19.17 -1.72
N GLY A 45 10.52 -17.86 -1.65
CA GLY A 45 11.48 -16.83 -1.22
C GLY A 45 12.43 -16.36 -2.31
N VAL A 46 12.13 -16.62 -3.58
CA VAL A 46 12.91 -16.13 -4.71
C VAL A 46 12.51 -14.68 -4.99
N LYS A 47 13.45 -13.73 -4.83
CA LYS A 47 13.23 -12.32 -5.17
C LYS A 47 13.04 -12.17 -6.69
N LEU A 48 11.99 -11.47 -7.10
CA LEU A 48 11.63 -11.30 -8.51
C LEU A 48 11.98 -9.91 -9.02
N GLU A 49 11.37 -8.87 -8.45
CA GLU A 49 11.61 -7.48 -8.87
C GLU A 49 11.62 -6.51 -7.68
N GLU A 50 12.25 -5.37 -7.89
CA GLU A 50 12.17 -4.19 -7.02
C GLU A 50 11.56 -3.04 -7.80
N ILE A 51 10.57 -2.40 -7.18
CA ILE A 51 9.78 -1.32 -7.78
C ILE A 51 9.90 -0.11 -6.88
N SER A 52 10.45 0.99 -7.41
CA SER A 52 10.42 2.28 -6.74
C SER A 52 9.06 2.95 -6.99
N ILE A 53 8.45 3.45 -5.93
CA ILE A 53 7.13 4.08 -6.00
C ILE A 53 7.31 5.59 -6.12
N PRO A 54 6.72 6.24 -7.15
CA PRO A 54 6.81 7.69 -7.31
C PRO A 54 6.20 8.44 -6.12
N GLU A 55 6.95 9.39 -5.58
CA GLU A 55 6.48 10.30 -4.54
C GLU A 55 5.27 11.12 -5.03
N GLY A 56 4.36 11.42 -4.10
CA GLY A 56 3.17 12.26 -4.37
C GLY A 56 1.97 11.50 -4.92
N SER A 57 2.09 10.18 -5.15
CA SER A 57 0.95 9.32 -5.45
C SER A 57 0.22 8.85 -4.19
N PHE A 58 -1.07 8.52 -4.29
CA PHE A 58 -1.78 7.86 -3.20
C PHE A 58 -1.12 6.53 -2.83
N LEU A 59 -0.68 5.74 -3.82
CA LEU A 59 0.07 4.50 -3.57
C LEU A 59 1.28 4.73 -2.65
N HIS A 60 2.04 5.81 -2.87
CA HIS A 60 3.19 6.17 -2.05
C HIS A 60 2.79 6.47 -0.61
N THR A 61 1.84 7.40 -0.41
CA THR A 61 1.36 7.76 0.93
C THR A 61 0.77 6.57 1.68
N ALA A 62 -0.03 5.74 1.01
CA ALA A 62 -0.64 4.56 1.59
C ALA A 62 0.39 3.49 2.01
N LEU A 63 1.49 3.35 1.28
CA LEU A 63 2.58 2.43 1.64
C LEU A 63 3.43 2.97 2.80
N VAL A 64 3.63 4.28 2.89
CA VAL A 64 4.26 4.92 4.06
C VAL A 64 3.38 4.74 5.30
N ASP A 65 2.08 5.00 5.16
CA ASP A 65 1.09 4.80 6.22
C ASP A 65 1.08 3.35 6.71
N TYR A 66 0.97 2.41 5.77
CA TYR A 66 1.04 0.99 6.06
C TYR A 66 2.33 0.62 6.81
N TYR A 67 3.49 1.05 6.30
CA TYR A 67 4.77 0.76 6.94
C TYR A 67 4.85 1.31 8.36
N THR A 68 4.27 2.49 8.61
CA THR A 68 4.29 3.14 9.92
C THR A 68 3.37 2.43 10.91
N ASN A 69 2.17 2.04 10.46
CA ASN A 69 1.08 1.60 11.34
C ASN A 69 0.91 0.08 11.42
N THR A 70 1.52 -0.69 10.51
CA THR A 70 1.41 -2.15 10.54
C THR A 70 2.14 -2.76 11.74
N GLU A 71 1.51 -3.76 12.35
CA GLU A 71 2.12 -4.60 13.40
C GLU A 71 3.14 -5.60 12.84
N CYS A 72 3.25 -5.70 11.50
CA CYS A 72 4.23 -6.56 10.87
C CYS A 72 5.64 -6.14 11.28
N LYS A 73 6.38 -7.07 11.90
CA LYS A 73 7.74 -6.81 12.35
C LYS A 73 8.64 -6.51 11.17
N GLU A 74 9.42 -5.44 11.32
CA GLU A 74 10.46 -5.11 10.37
C GLU A 74 11.57 -6.15 10.43
N LYS A 75 12.06 -6.51 9.24
CA LYS A 75 13.24 -7.36 9.06
C LYS A 75 14.10 -6.76 7.95
N ASP A 76 15.35 -6.44 8.27
CA ASP A 76 16.35 -5.90 7.33
C ASP A 76 15.92 -4.58 6.64
N GLY A 77 15.12 -3.73 7.30
CA GLY A 77 14.58 -2.51 6.72
C GLY A 77 13.24 -2.67 6.01
N TYR A 78 12.72 -3.89 5.91
CA TYR A 78 11.50 -4.21 5.17
C TYR A 78 10.38 -4.74 6.08
N LYS A 79 9.14 -4.40 5.74
CA LYS A 79 7.94 -5.00 6.34
C LYS A 79 7.15 -5.74 5.26
N MET A 80 6.63 -6.92 5.60
CA MET A 80 5.77 -7.68 4.69
C MET A 80 4.43 -6.95 4.52
N VAL A 81 3.90 -6.87 3.30
CA VAL A 81 2.60 -6.27 3.00
C VAL A 81 1.52 -7.34 3.01
N TYR A 82 0.56 -7.24 3.92
CA TYR A 82 -0.56 -8.18 3.95
C TYR A 82 -1.34 -8.14 2.62
N TYR A 83 -1.70 -9.32 2.15
CA TYR A 83 -2.38 -9.51 0.87
C TYR A 83 -3.63 -8.61 0.76
N THR A 84 -4.49 -8.59 1.78
CA THR A 84 -5.70 -7.74 1.78
C THR A 84 -5.37 -6.26 1.62
N ASN A 85 -4.37 -5.75 2.34
CA ASN A 85 -3.92 -4.35 2.21
C ASN A 85 -3.34 -4.07 0.82
N LYS A 86 -2.53 -4.98 0.27
CA LYS A 86 -1.96 -4.85 -1.08
C LYS A 86 -3.05 -4.58 -2.11
N TYR A 87 -4.11 -5.41 -2.13
CA TYR A 87 -5.20 -5.26 -3.10
C TYR A 87 -6.03 -4.01 -2.86
N GLN A 88 -6.37 -3.70 -1.60
CA GLN A 88 -7.14 -2.50 -1.27
C GLN A 88 -6.41 -1.23 -1.70
N ILE A 89 -5.11 -1.13 -1.39
CA ILE A 89 -4.26 0.00 -1.79
C ILE A 89 -4.15 0.06 -3.32
N SER A 90 -3.87 -1.08 -3.98
CA SER A 90 -3.78 -1.16 -5.45
C SER A 90 -5.05 -0.66 -6.13
N GLU A 91 -6.23 -1.08 -5.66
CA GLU A 91 -7.50 -0.75 -6.30
C GLU A 91 -7.85 0.74 -6.18
N ILE A 92 -7.64 1.33 -5.00
CA ILE A 92 -7.85 2.76 -4.80
C ILE A 92 -6.84 3.56 -5.63
N SER A 93 -5.56 3.18 -5.58
CA SER A 93 -4.50 3.83 -6.36
C SER A 93 -4.79 3.81 -7.86
N LYS A 94 -5.29 2.70 -8.41
CA LYS A 94 -5.70 2.61 -9.82
C LYS A 94 -6.81 3.59 -10.19
N SER A 95 -7.64 3.97 -9.22
CA SER A 95 -8.79 4.84 -9.44
C SER A 95 -8.45 6.33 -9.33
N VAL A 96 -7.42 6.68 -8.56
CA VAL A 96 -7.10 8.09 -8.24
C VAL A 96 -5.74 8.57 -8.73
N ASP A 97 -4.78 7.68 -8.93
CA ASP A 97 -3.44 8.03 -9.41
C ASP A 97 -3.35 8.05 -10.94
N GLY A 98 -2.23 8.61 -11.45
CA GLY A 98 -1.90 8.65 -12.86
C GLY A 98 -1.47 7.30 -13.46
N ASP A 99 -1.28 7.28 -14.78
CA ASP A 99 -1.04 6.04 -15.55
C ASP A 99 0.24 5.29 -15.15
N ALA A 100 1.28 6.02 -14.72
CA ALA A 100 2.51 5.42 -14.21
C ALA A 100 2.25 4.55 -12.97
N THR A 101 1.47 5.06 -12.02
CA THR A 101 1.09 4.32 -10.81
C THR A 101 0.15 3.17 -11.14
N LYS A 102 -0.82 3.37 -12.06
CA LYS A 102 -1.70 2.28 -12.52
C LYS A 102 -0.91 1.11 -13.11
N ALA A 103 0.17 1.37 -13.85
CA ALA A 103 1.03 0.33 -14.39
C ALA A 103 1.75 -0.46 -13.28
N ILE A 104 2.17 0.22 -12.21
CA ILE A 104 2.73 -0.43 -11.02
C ILE A 104 1.66 -1.28 -10.32
N CYS A 105 0.48 -0.73 -10.07
CA CYS A 105 -0.61 -1.44 -9.40
C CYS A 105 -1.03 -2.72 -10.12
N LYS A 106 -1.03 -2.73 -11.46
CA LYS A 106 -1.28 -3.95 -12.25
C LYS A 106 -0.28 -5.07 -11.97
N LYS A 107 0.97 -4.76 -11.60
CA LYS A 107 1.94 -5.77 -11.16
C LYS A 107 1.59 -6.32 -9.78
N LEU A 108 1.12 -5.45 -8.88
CA LEU A 108 0.73 -5.82 -7.52
C LEU A 108 -0.49 -6.74 -7.46
N ASP A 109 -1.29 -6.83 -8.52
CA ASP A 109 -2.50 -7.66 -8.61
C ASP A 109 -2.22 -9.18 -8.73
N ASP A 110 -0.96 -9.61 -8.67
CA ASP A 110 -0.54 -11.01 -8.71
C ASP A 110 -0.63 -11.75 -7.35
N MET A 111 -0.24 -13.04 -7.35
CA MET A 111 -0.21 -13.88 -6.14
C MET A 111 1.14 -13.87 -5.39
N ASN A 112 2.08 -13.00 -5.77
CA ASN A 112 3.40 -12.92 -5.15
C ASN A 112 3.33 -12.21 -3.79
N LEU A 113 4.35 -12.47 -2.98
CA LEU A 113 4.57 -11.80 -1.71
C LEU A 113 5.32 -10.49 -1.96
N TYR A 114 4.97 -9.44 -1.22
CA TYR A 114 5.56 -8.11 -1.37
C TYR A 114 6.04 -7.58 -0.03
N ARG A 115 7.23 -7.01 -0.03
CA ARG A 115 7.76 -6.29 1.13
C ARG A 115 7.98 -4.85 0.75
N VAL A 116 7.68 -3.96 1.68
CA VAL A 116 7.86 -2.52 1.51
C VAL A 116 8.96 -2.04 2.44
N LYS A 117 9.81 -1.15 1.90
CA LYS A 117 10.81 -0.38 2.61
C LYS A 117 10.49 1.09 2.43
N VAL A 118 10.60 1.83 3.53
CA VAL A 118 10.45 3.29 3.57
C VAL A 118 11.72 3.85 4.20
N ALA A 119 12.36 4.82 3.53
CA ALA A 119 13.60 5.45 3.99
C ALA A 119 13.58 6.96 3.77
#